data_AF-A0A2M8PJU4-F1
#
_entry.id   AF-A0A2M8PJU4-F1
#
_cell.length_a   1.000
_cell.length_b   1.000
_cell.length_c   1.000
_cell.angle_alpha   90.00
_cell.angle_beta   90.00
_cell.angle_gamma   90.00
#
_symmetry.space_group_name_H-M   'P 1'
#
loop_
_entity.id
_entity.type
_entity.pdbx_description
1 polymer ?
#
loop_
_entity_poly.entity_id
_entity_poly.type
_entity_poly.pdbx_seq_one_letter_code
_entity_poly.pdbx_strand_id
1 'polypeptide(L)'
;MQVYETFTAIVRNIRNKHRLFGTVFMDHAASTPIHPKVAKAMQKALAHYQNPGALYDSARRIKLSIERIRNDIGTLLGAKGTDTVLFTRGGTEANNIAIQGALSDIVYH
;
A
#
# COMPACT_ATOMS: atom_id res chain seq x y z
N MET A 1 -16.36 -47.37 -25.39
CA MET A 1 -15.20 -46.44 -25.35
C MET A 1 -15.62 -45.01 -25.70
N GLN A 2 -16.23 -44.76 -26.87
CA GLN A 2 -16.61 -43.41 -27.33
C GLN A 2 -17.68 -42.68 -26.51
N VAL A 3 -18.63 -43.41 -25.92
CA VAL A 3 -19.67 -42.83 -25.03
C VAL A 3 -19.07 -42.31 -23.73
N TYR A 4 -18.06 -43.00 -23.17
CA TYR A 4 -17.40 -42.62 -21.92
C TYR A 4 -16.54 -41.36 -22.08
N GLU A 5 -15.84 -41.25 -23.20
CA GLU A 5 -15.08 -40.05 -23.58
C GLU A 5 -16.00 -38.84 -23.74
N THR A 6 -17.15 -39.03 -24.41
CA THR A 6 -18.14 -37.96 -24.62
C THR A 6 -18.74 -37.50 -23.29
N PHE A 7 -19.09 -38.43 -22.41
CA PHE A 7 -19.60 -38.11 -21.07
C PHE A 7 -18.55 -37.36 -20.23
N THR A 8 -17.30 -37.81 -20.26
CA THR A 8 -16.18 -37.14 -19.54
C THR A 8 -15.92 -35.74 -20.07
N ALA A 9 -16.00 -35.53 -21.37
CA ALA A 9 -15.86 -34.23 -22.01
C ALA A 9 -16.98 -33.25 -21.60
N ILE A 10 -18.23 -33.73 -21.53
CA ILE A 10 -19.38 -32.93 -21.08
C ILE A 10 -19.22 -32.51 -19.62
N VAL A 11 -18.86 -33.43 -18.72
CA VAL A 11 -18.65 -33.14 -17.30
C VAL A 11 -17.50 -32.13 -17.10
N ARG A 12 -16.39 -32.28 -17.85
CA ARG A 12 -15.28 -31.30 -17.82
C ARG A 12 -15.71 -29.92 -18.31
N ASN A 13 -16.51 -29.85 -19.38
CA ASN A 13 -16.98 -28.58 -19.93
C ASN A 13 -17.94 -27.86 -18.96
N ILE A 14 -18.84 -28.60 -18.31
CA ILE A 14 -19.72 -28.06 -17.25
C ILE A 14 -18.88 -27.55 -16.06
N ARG A 15 -17.89 -28.32 -15.61
CA ARG A 15 -17.00 -27.91 -14.51
C ARG A 15 -16.19 -26.65 -14.85
N ASN A 16 -15.76 -26.49 -16.10
CA ASN A 16 -15.05 -25.30 -16.56
C ASN A 16 -15.97 -24.09 -16.76
N LYS A 17 -17.25 -24.29 -17.15
CA LYS A 17 -18.24 -23.21 -17.25
C LYS A 17 -18.55 -22.57 -15.90
N HIS A 18 -18.51 -23.30 -14.79
CA HIS A 18 -18.66 -22.70 -13.45
C HIS A 18 -17.37 -22.07 -12.90
N ARG A 19 -16.24 -22.25 -13.61
CA ARG A 19 -14.96 -21.60 -13.35
C ARG A 19 -14.80 -20.27 -14.11
N LEU A 20 -15.87 -19.82 -14.79
CA LEU A 20 -15.92 -18.56 -15.55
C LEU A 20 -15.84 -17.31 -14.64
N PHE A 21 -16.12 -17.46 -13.35
CA PHE A 21 -15.77 -16.45 -12.37
C PHE A 21 -14.36 -16.78 -11.89
N GLY A 22 -13.40 -15.91 -12.24
CA GLY A 22 -12.07 -15.95 -11.63
C GLY A 22 -12.18 -15.92 -10.10
N THR A 23 -11.11 -16.27 -9.40
CA THR A 23 -11.07 -16.29 -7.94
C THR A 23 -11.63 -14.98 -7.37
N VAL A 24 -12.72 -15.08 -6.60
CA VAL A 24 -13.34 -13.92 -5.94
C VAL A 24 -12.57 -13.67 -4.64
N PHE A 25 -11.96 -12.48 -4.53
CA PHE A 25 -11.26 -12.05 -3.32
C PHE A 25 -12.26 -11.37 -2.38
N MET A 26 -12.48 -11.98 -1.21
CA MET A 26 -13.41 -11.46 -0.19
C MET A 26 -12.72 -11.19 1.16
N ASP A 27 -11.41 -10.94 1.15
CA ASP A 27 -10.61 -10.70 2.36
C ASP A 27 -9.90 -9.33 2.32
N HIS A 28 -10.67 -8.28 2.05
CA HIS A 28 -10.17 -6.89 2.02
C HIS A 28 -9.66 -6.39 3.38
N ALA A 29 -10.05 -7.06 4.47
CA ALA A 29 -9.59 -6.76 5.83
C ALA A 29 -8.13 -7.20 6.06
N ALA A 30 -7.71 -8.34 5.49
CA ALA A 30 -6.31 -8.76 5.57
C ALA A 30 -5.39 -7.92 4.67
N SER A 31 -5.81 -7.60 3.45
CA SER A 31 -5.10 -6.70 2.55
C SER A 31 -5.99 -6.24 1.40
N THR A 32 -5.59 -5.21 0.67
CA THR A 32 -6.34 -4.70 -0.49
C THR A 32 -5.41 -4.57 -1.70
N PRO A 33 -5.86 -4.97 -2.92
CA PRO A 33 -5.09 -4.76 -4.13
C PRO A 33 -4.68 -3.30 -4.33
N ILE A 34 -3.44 -3.08 -4.78
CA ILE A 34 -2.94 -1.73 -5.05
C ILE A 34 -3.77 -1.10 -6.15
N HIS A 35 -4.31 0.10 -5.90
CA HIS A 35 -5.06 0.85 -6.90
C HIS A 35 -4.14 1.18 -8.11
N PRO A 36 -4.59 1.02 -9.37
CA PRO A 36 -3.72 1.19 -10.55
C PRO A 36 -2.97 2.53 -10.63
N LYS A 37 -3.62 3.62 -10.18
CA LYS A 37 -2.97 4.95 -10.09
C LYS A 37 -1.80 4.96 -9.10
N VAL A 38 -1.90 4.23 -8.00
CA VAL A 38 -0.83 4.10 -6.98
C VAL A 38 0.32 3.29 -7.56
N ALA A 39 0.05 2.16 -8.22
CA ALA A 39 1.09 1.36 -8.88
C ALA A 39 1.90 2.19 -9.89
N LYS A 40 1.22 3.01 -10.71
CA LYS A 40 1.87 3.93 -11.66
C LYS A 40 2.70 5.01 -10.97
N ALA A 41 2.20 5.58 -9.85
CA ALA A 41 2.94 6.58 -9.09
C ALA A 41 4.19 5.99 -8.43
N MET A 42 4.09 4.78 -7.86
CA MET A 42 5.22 4.06 -7.29
C MET A 42 6.29 3.75 -8.33
N GLN A 43 5.90 3.28 -9.52
CA GLN A 43 6.84 3.03 -10.61
C GLN A 43 7.62 4.29 -11.00
N LYS A 44 6.96 5.46 -11.04
CA LYS A 44 7.64 6.74 -11.27
C LYS A 44 8.58 7.11 -10.12
N ALA A 45 8.14 6.91 -8.88
CA ALA A 45 8.95 7.21 -7.70
C ALA A 45 10.26 6.39 -7.68
N LEU A 46 10.22 5.13 -8.12
CA LEU A 46 11.40 4.25 -8.19
C LEU A 46 12.50 4.74 -9.15
N ALA A 47 12.18 5.61 -10.11
CA ALA A 47 13.18 6.20 -10.99
C ALA A 47 14.04 7.28 -10.28
N HIS A 48 13.61 7.75 -9.10
CA HIS A 48 14.35 8.71 -8.28
C HIS A 48 15.17 7.98 -7.23
N TYR A 49 16.49 8.18 -7.25
CA TYR A 49 17.45 7.50 -6.36
C TYR A 49 18.23 8.48 -5.47
N GLN A 50 17.91 9.78 -5.55
CA GLN A 50 18.59 10.82 -4.78
C GLN A 50 18.30 10.65 -3.29
N ASN A 51 19.30 10.90 -2.45
CA ASN A 51 19.15 10.92 -1.00
C ASN A 51 18.50 12.26 -0.57
N PRO A 52 17.25 12.29 -0.05
CA PRO A 52 16.59 13.53 0.35
C PRO A 52 17.29 14.30 1.48
N GLY A 53 18.21 13.65 2.21
CA GLY A 53 19.04 14.27 3.24
C GLY A 53 20.30 14.98 2.70
N ALA A 54 20.63 14.81 1.42
CA ALA A 54 21.78 15.46 0.81
C ALA A 54 21.48 16.90 0.36
N LEU A 55 22.53 17.72 0.22
CA LEU A 55 22.41 19.16 -0.05
C LEU A 55 22.38 19.54 -1.53
N TYR A 56 22.70 18.61 -2.44
CA TYR A 56 22.70 18.89 -3.88
C TYR A 56 21.27 19.11 -4.41
N ASP A 57 21.15 19.93 -5.45
CA ASP A 57 19.86 20.43 -5.93
C ASP A 57 18.82 19.35 -6.25
N SER A 58 19.26 18.24 -6.87
CA SER A 58 18.34 17.15 -7.20
C SER A 58 17.79 16.45 -5.96
N ALA A 59 18.57 16.28 -4.89
CA ALA A 59 18.10 15.79 -3.59
C ALA A 59 17.12 16.76 -2.93
N ARG A 60 17.43 18.06 -2.96
CA ARG A 60 16.54 19.09 -2.40
C ARG A 60 15.16 19.08 -3.08
N ARG A 61 15.11 18.87 -4.39
CA ARG A 61 13.84 18.72 -5.13
C ARG A 61 13.03 17.51 -4.66
N ILE A 62 13.68 16.37 -4.40
CA ILE A 62 13.00 15.19 -3.85
C ILE A 62 12.49 15.45 -2.44
N LYS A 63 13.29 16.09 -1.58
CA LYS A 63 12.86 16.48 -0.22
C LYS A 63 11.61 17.36 -0.26
N LEU A 64 11.57 18.38 -1.11
CA LEU A 64 10.40 19.26 -1.27
C LEU A 64 9.15 18.48 -1.73
N SER A 65 9.32 17.49 -2.61
CA SER A 65 8.22 16.62 -3.04
C SER A 65 7.66 15.80 -1.87
N ILE A 66 8.54 15.22 -1.04
CA ILE A 66 8.14 14.46 0.16
C ILE A 66 7.40 15.35 1.15
N GLU A 67 7.89 16.56 1.42
CA GLU A 67 7.22 17.49 2.34
C GLU A 67 5.85 17.95 1.83
N ARG A 68 5.70 18.13 0.52
CA ARG A 68 4.39 18.41 -0.08
C ARG A 68 3.41 17.25 0.14
N ILE A 69 3.87 16.01 -0.10
CA ILE A 69 3.05 14.81 0.13
C ILE A 69 2.68 14.69 1.61
N ARG A 70 3.61 14.98 2.52
CA ARG A 70 3.34 15.03 3.96
C ARG A 70 2.19 15.98 4.29
N ASN A 71 2.23 17.18 3.74
CA ASN A 71 1.17 18.19 3.94
C ASN A 71 -0.17 17.76 3.32
N ASP A 72 -0.16 17.17 2.13
CA ASP A 72 -1.37 16.68 1.46
C ASP A 72 -2.04 15.56 2.28
N ILE A 73 -1.25 14.63 2.83
CA ILE A 73 -1.74 13.58 3.74
C ILE A 73 -2.28 14.19 5.04
N GLY A 74 -1.56 15.15 5.63
CA GLY A 74 -2.01 15.83 6.84
C GLY A 74 -3.36 16.51 6.64
N THR A 75 -3.53 17.21 5.52
CA THR A 75 -4.79 17.84 5.12
C THR A 75 -5.91 16.81 4.96
N LEU A 76 -5.63 15.70 4.26
CA LEU A 76 -6.60 14.63 4.04
C LEU A 76 -7.06 13.98 5.36
N LEU A 77 -6.17 13.86 6.34
CA LEU A 77 -6.46 13.26 7.65
C LEU A 77 -6.94 14.28 8.70
N GLY A 78 -7.03 15.56 8.36
CA GLY A 78 -7.41 16.62 9.30
C GLY A 78 -6.36 16.91 10.39
N ALA A 79 -5.10 16.53 10.17
CA ALA A 79 -4.00 16.79 11.09
C ALA A 79 -3.58 18.27 11.04
N LYS A 80 -3.34 18.88 12.21
CA LYS A 80 -3.02 20.30 12.33
C LYS A 80 -1.52 20.54 12.43
N GLY A 81 -0.91 21.09 11.38
CA GLY A 81 0.49 21.51 11.37
C GLY A 81 1.38 20.64 10.48
N THR A 82 2.46 21.22 9.97
CA THR A 82 3.36 20.62 8.97
C THR A 82 4.09 19.37 9.45
N ASP A 83 4.31 19.24 10.76
CA ASP A 83 5.11 18.15 11.35
C ASP A 83 4.26 17.02 11.95
N THR A 84 2.96 16.99 11.67
CA THR A 84 2.02 16.03 12.30
C THR A 84 1.98 14.64 11.66
N VAL A 85 2.49 14.50 10.44
CA VAL A 85 2.51 13.22 9.72
C VAL A 85 3.92 12.64 9.77
N LEU A 86 4.07 11.46 10.37
CA LEU A 86 5.30 10.67 10.36
C LEU A 86 5.13 9.48 9.41
N PHE A 87 6.04 9.34 8.43
CA PHE A 87 6.07 8.16 7.58
C PHE A 87 6.72 6.98 8.31
N THR A 88 6.06 5.83 8.29
CA THR A 88 6.54 4.56 8.83
C THR A 88 6.46 3.48 7.75
N ARG A 89 7.04 2.31 8.01
CA ARG A 89 6.97 1.14 7.13
C ARG A 89 5.58 0.51 7.10
N GLY A 90 4.72 0.83 8.07
CA GLY A 90 3.35 0.33 8.15
C GLY A 90 2.72 0.49 9.54
N GLY A 91 1.50 -0.06 9.70
CA GLY A 91 0.70 0.10 10.92
C GLY A 91 1.37 -0.46 12.18
N THR A 92 2.05 -1.60 12.09
CA THR A 92 2.75 -2.19 13.25
C THR A 92 3.83 -1.28 13.82
N GLU A 93 4.63 -0.65 12.95
CA GLU A 93 5.66 0.29 13.39
C GLU A 93 5.04 1.58 13.95
N ALA A 94 4.00 2.10 13.30
CA ALA A 94 3.29 3.28 13.78
C ALA A 94 2.70 3.08 15.19
N ASN A 95 2.06 1.92 15.43
CA ASN A 95 1.51 1.59 16.74
C ASN A 95 2.61 1.49 17.81
N ASN A 96 3.73 0.85 17.49
CA ASN A 96 4.84 0.75 18.44
C ASN A 96 5.43 2.13 18.80
N ILE A 97 5.62 3.01 17.80
CA ILE A 97 6.10 4.37 18.04
C ILE A 97 5.13 5.14 18.94
N ALA A 98 3.83 5.07 18.66
CA ALA A 98 2.82 5.79 19.45
C ALA A 98 2.77 5.31 20.91
N ILE A 99 2.77 4.00 21.14
CA ILE A 99 2.73 3.42 22.49
C ILE A 99 4.00 3.74 23.26
N GLN A 100 5.18 3.49 22.67
CA GLN A 100 6.45 3.75 23.33
C GLN A 100 6.66 5.25 23.61
N GLY A 101 6.28 6.11 22.66
CA GLY A 101 6.34 7.56 22.83
C GLY A 101 5.45 8.03 23.99
N ALA A 102 4.19 7.58 24.03
CA ALA A 102 3.28 7.95 25.12
C ALA A 102 3.75 7.44 26.49
N LEU A 103 4.32 6.23 26.56
CA LEU A 103 4.86 5.71 27.81
C LEU A 103 6.12 6.46 28.26
N SER A 104 6.99 6.87 27.33
CA SER A 104 8.17 7.66 27.68
C SER A 104 7.78 9.01 28.28
N ASP A 105 6.74 9.64 27.75
CA ASP A 105 6.22 10.91 28.28
C ASP A 105 5.72 10.75 29.73
N ILE A 106 5.05 9.64 30.05
CA ILE A 106 4.52 9.35 31.40
C ILE A 106 5.62 8.98 32.41
N VAL A 107 6.69 8.31 31.98
CA VAL A 107 7.73 7.80 32.90
C VAL A 107 8.77 8.87 33.27
N TYR A 108 8.97 9.86 32.39
CA TYR A 108 9.96 10.93 32.58
C TYR A 108 9.36 12.28 32.99
N HIS A 109 8.04 12.35 33.20
CA HIS A 109 7.31 13.48 33.80
C HIS A 109 6.58 13.03 35.07
#